data_AF-A0A961X2Q9-F1
#
_entry.id   AF-A0A961X2Q9-F1
#
_cell.length_a   1.000
_cell.length_b   1.000
_cell.length_c   1.000
_cell.angle_alpha   90.00
_cell.angle_beta   90.00
_cell.angle_gamma   90.00
#
_symmetry.space_group_name_H-M   'P 1'
#
loop_
_entity.id
_entity.type
_entity.pdbx_description
1 polymer ?
#
loop_
_entity_poly.entity_id
_entity_poly.type
_entity_poly.pdbx_seq_one_letter_code
_entity_poly.pdbx_strand_id
1 'polypeptide(L)'
;ATFIVECLPETWNRWGFAEMSKEETIATCEKIFEKHLGGHALMSNAAHLRGSAVWMQFPRVICEKWYHENVVLMGDAAATGHFSIGSGSRLAFDSAIALADYLHSEPTMERAFERYQEERRLEVLRLQSAARNSLEWFEEVERYLDMPEEQFVYSLLTRSQRISHENLRLRDPEWLGHAEDWFQQRAGGKPGRAPMFAPYRLRGMDLMNRVVVSPMAQYKAVDGCPTDWHFVHYAERAKGGAGL
;
A
#
# COMPACT_ATOMS: atom_id res chain seq x y z
N ALA A 1 12.90 -17.07 -12.99
CA ALA A 1 12.07 -16.00 -12.42
C ALA A 1 10.81 -16.63 -11.84
N THR A 2 10.16 -15.99 -10.86
CA THR A 2 8.82 -16.40 -10.40
C THR A 2 7.78 -15.60 -11.18
N PHE A 3 6.72 -16.25 -11.67
CA PHE A 3 5.65 -15.62 -12.42
C PHE A 3 4.32 -15.88 -11.70
N ILE A 4 3.76 -14.84 -11.08
CA ILE A 4 2.49 -14.91 -10.35
C ILE A 4 1.42 -14.28 -11.24
N VAL A 5 0.30 -14.98 -11.42
CA VAL A 5 -0.86 -14.50 -12.17
C VAL A 5 -2.03 -14.37 -11.19
N GLU A 6 -2.62 -13.19 -11.16
CA GLU A 6 -3.86 -12.90 -10.43
C GLU A 6 -4.84 -12.19 -11.36
N CYS A 7 -6.13 -12.37 -11.11
CA CYS A 7 -7.18 -11.68 -11.85
C CYS A 7 -8.46 -11.62 -11.00
N LEU A 8 -9.35 -10.69 -11.36
CA LEU A 8 -10.65 -10.56 -10.72
C LEU A 8 -11.56 -11.77 -11.03
N PRO A 9 -12.52 -12.09 -10.15
CA PRO A 9 -13.46 -13.19 -10.36
C PRO A 9 -14.19 -13.14 -11.72
N GLU A 10 -14.54 -11.95 -12.19
CA GLU A 10 -15.21 -11.72 -13.46
C GLU A 10 -14.33 -12.15 -14.64
N THR A 11 -13.05 -11.77 -14.62
CA THR A 11 -12.06 -12.19 -15.61
C THR A 11 -11.84 -13.69 -15.53
N TRP A 12 -11.73 -14.25 -14.32
CA TRP A 12 -11.53 -15.67 -14.13
C TRP A 12 -12.67 -16.52 -14.70
N ASN A 13 -13.92 -16.09 -14.45
CA ASN A 13 -15.12 -16.71 -14.98
C ASN A 13 -15.22 -16.59 -16.51
N ARG A 14 -14.94 -15.40 -17.07
CA ARG A 14 -15.00 -15.16 -18.53
C ARG A 14 -14.00 -16.00 -19.32
N TRP A 15 -12.82 -16.21 -18.75
CA TRP A 15 -11.81 -17.09 -19.35
C TRP A 15 -12.11 -18.58 -19.14
N GLY A 16 -13.02 -18.92 -18.23
CA GLY A 16 -13.40 -20.31 -17.96
C GLY A 16 -12.29 -21.09 -17.23
N PHE A 17 -11.44 -20.42 -16.44
CA PHE A 17 -10.34 -21.08 -15.73
C PHE A 17 -10.80 -22.18 -14.78
N ALA A 18 -12.06 -22.15 -14.32
CA ALA A 18 -12.69 -23.19 -13.51
C ALA A 18 -12.59 -24.59 -14.12
N GLU A 19 -12.77 -24.66 -15.44
CA GLU A 19 -12.91 -25.91 -16.20
C GLU A 19 -11.60 -26.33 -16.86
N MET A 20 -10.59 -25.46 -16.82
CA MET A 20 -9.28 -25.75 -17.40
C MET A 20 -8.49 -26.72 -16.53
N SER A 21 -7.83 -27.67 -17.18
CA SER A 21 -6.70 -28.36 -16.59
C SER A 21 -5.56 -27.37 -16.28
N LYS A 22 -4.59 -27.83 -15.48
CA LYS A 22 -3.39 -27.06 -15.18
C LYS A 22 -2.60 -26.75 -16.46
N GLU A 23 -2.47 -27.72 -17.35
CA GLU A 23 -1.75 -27.58 -18.62
C GLU A 23 -2.43 -26.57 -19.55
N GLU A 24 -3.76 -26.59 -19.63
CA GLU A 24 -4.55 -25.60 -20.38
C GLU A 24 -4.44 -24.19 -19.77
N THR A 25 -4.44 -24.09 -18.43
CA THR A 25 -4.22 -22.82 -17.72
C THR A 25 -2.84 -22.24 -18.05
N ILE A 26 -1.79 -23.07 -18.00
CA ILE A 26 -0.42 -22.66 -18.34
C ILE A 26 -0.36 -22.14 -19.77
N ALA A 27 -0.86 -22.91 -20.74
CA ALA A 27 -0.87 -22.51 -22.15
C ALA A 27 -1.67 -21.21 -22.39
N THR A 28 -2.77 -21.04 -21.66
CA THR A 28 -3.58 -19.80 -21.71
C THR A 28 -2.79 -18.60 -21.19
N CYS A 29 -2.13 -18.74 -20.03
CA CYS A 29 -1.26 -17.70 -19.49
C CYS A 29 -0.07 -17.40 -20.41
N GLU A 30 0.55 -18.42 -21.00
CA GLU A 30 1.63 -18.22 -21.98
C GLU A 30 1.16 -17.40 -23.18
N LYS A 31 -0.05 -17.66 -23.69
CA LYS A 31 -0.63 -16.88 -24.77
C LYS A 31 -0.95 -15.44 -24.36
N ILE A 32 -1.53 -15.24 -23.17
CA ILE A 32 -1.84 -13.89 -22.66
C ILE A 32 -0.57 -13.06 -22.49
N PHE A 33 0.49 -13.68 -21.97
CA PHE A 33 1.73 -13.00 -21.61
C PHE A 33 2.86 -13.19 -22.63
N GLU A 34 2.59 -13.72 -23.83
CA GLU A 34 3.58 -14.08 -24.85
C GLU A 34 4.65 -12.99 -25.07
N LYS A 35 4.20 -11.74 -25.22
CA LYS A 35 5.06 -10.57 -25.44
C LYS A 35 6.02 -10.27 -24.27
N HIS A 36 5.68 -10.71 -23.07
CA HIS A 36 6.43 -10.47 -21.84
C HIS A 36 7.33 -11.65 -21.47
N LEU A 37 7.05 -12.84 -22.00
CA LEU A 37 7.79 -14.07 -21.68
C LEU A 37 9.08 -14.23 -22.48
N GLY A 38 9.28 -13.47 -23.56
CA GLY A 38 10.50 -13.54 -24.37
C GLY A 38 10.77 -14.91 -24.98
N GLY A 39 9.71 -15.69 -25.25
CA GLY A 39 9.79 -17.06 -25.77
C GLY A 39 10.06 -18.15 -24.73
N HIS A 40 10.09 -17.82 -23.44
CA HIS A 40 10.24 -18.80 -22.36
C HIS A 40 8.89 -19.40 -21.94
N ALA A 41 8.89 -20.71 -21.64
CA ALA A 41 7.73 -21.42 -21.14
C ALA A 41 7.48 -21.16 -19.64
N LEU A 42 6.22 -21.24 -19.24
CA LEU A 42 5.79 -21.22 -17.85
C LEU A 42 5.80 -22.63 -17.26
N MET A 43 6.35 -22.78 -16.05
CA MET A 43 6.43 -24.05 -15.34
C MET A 43 5.68 -23.95 -14.02
N SER A 44 4.90 -24.98 -13.68
CA SER A 44 4.21 -25.10 -12.39
C SER A 44 4.81 -26.23 -11.55
N ASN A 45 5.11 -25.94 -10.29
CA ASN A 45 5.54 -26.91 -9.29
C ASN A 45 4.35 -27.57 -8.56
N ALA A 46 3.11 -27.20 -8.89
CA ALA A 46 1.89 -27.72 -8.27
C ALA A 46 1.45 -29.06 -8.87
N ALA A 47 2.38 -30.02 -9.00
CA ALA A 47 2.09 -31.33 -9.59
C ALA A 47 1.01 -32.13 -8.83
N HIS A 48 0.82 -31.81 -7.54
CA HIS A 48 -0.16 -32.44 -6.66
C HIS A 48 -1.58 -31.84 -6.78
N LEU A 49 -1.72 -30.64 -7.36
CA LEU A 49 -3.01 -29.98 -7.57
C LEU A 49 -3.61 -30.42 -8.90
N ARG A 50 -4.93 -30.63 -8.93
CA ARG A 50 -5.68 -31.07 -10.13
C ARG A 50 -6.70 -30.02 -10.54
N GLY A 51 -6.90 -29.87 -11.86
CA GLY A 51 -7.84 -28.91 -12.44
C GLY A 51 -7.55 -27.47 -12.01
N SER A 52 -8.61 -26.72 -11.76
CA SER A 52 -8.56 -25.32 -11.33
C SER A 52 -8.06 -25.08 -9.90
N ALA A 53 -7.75 -26.13 -9.13
CA ALA A 53 -7.20 -26.00 -7.77
C ALA A 53 -5.82 -25.31 -7.73
N VAL A 54 -5.18 -25.12 -8.89
CA VAL A 54 -3.97 -24.27 -9.02
C VAL A 54 -4.29 -22.78 -8.83
N TRP A 55 -5.54 -22.38 -8.98
CA TRP A 55 -6.04 -21.07 -8.62
C TRP A 55 -6.55 -21.10 -7.18
N MET A 56 -6.19 -20.08 -6.40
CA MET A 56 -6.65 -19.95 -5.03
C MET A 56 -6.90 -18.48 -4.70
N GLN A 57 -7.89 -18.24 -3.85
CA GLN A 57 -7.98 -16.96 -3.15
C GLN A 57 -6.94 -16.96 -2.03
N PHE A 58 -6.17 -15.88 -1.93
CA PHE A 58 -5.11 -15.79 -0.92
C PHE A 58 -5.75 -15.74 0.48
N PRO A 59 -5.57 -16.77 1.33
CA PRO A 59 -6.21 -16.81 2.64
C PRO A 59 -5.56 -15.80 3.57
N ARG A 60 -6.39 -14.99 4.23
CA ARG A 60 -5.94 -14.06 5.26
C ARG A 60 -6.12 -14.69 6.64
N VAL A 61 -5.04 -15.20 7.21
CA VAL A 61 -5.00 -15.74 8.58
C VAL A 61 -4.63 -14.62 9.55
N ILE A 62 -5.45 -14.45 10.58
CA ILE A 62 -5.21 -13.53 11.70
C ILE A 62 -5.61 -14.25 12.97
N CYS A 63 -4.62 -14.58 13.81
CA CYS A 63 -4.88 -15.20 15.10
C CYS A 63 -4.92 -14.14 16.20
N GLU A 64 -5.99 -14.13 17.00
CA GLU A 64 -6.10 -13.26 18.19
C GLU A 64 -5.16 -13.72 19.31
N LYS A 65 -4.95 -15.04 19.45
CA LYS A 65 -3.99 -15.61 20.39
C LYS A 65 -2.99 -16.47 19.64
N TRP A 66 -1.71 -16.25 19.89
CA TRP A 66 -0.61 -16.88 19.16
C TRP A 66 -0.03 -18.09 19.89
N TYR A 67 -0.48 -18.40 21.09
CA TYR A 67 0.02 -19.54 21.84
C TYR A 67 -1.06 -20.15 22.72
N HIS A 68 -0.87 -21.42 23.04
CA HIS A 68 -1.69 -22.17 23.99
C HIS A 68 -0.80 -23.21 24.66
N GLU A 69 -0.73 -23.18 25.99
CA GLU A 69 0.13 -24.06 26.79
C GLU A 69 1.58 -24.06 26.26
N ASN A 70 2.03 -25.17 25.68
CA ASN A 70 3.38 -25.36 25.14
C ASN A 70 3.48 -25.19 23.62
N VAL A 71 2.43 -24.69 22.96
CA VAL A 71 2.39 -24.48 21.51
C VAL A 71 2.34 -22.99 21.20
N VAL A 72 3.16 -22.54 20.25
CA VAL A 72 3.20 -21.15 19.78
C VAL A 72 3.21 -21.10 18.24
N LEU A 73 2.45 -20.17 17.69
CA LEU A 73 2.31 -19.88 16.27
C LEU A 73 3.36 -18.84 15.86
N MET A 74 3.98 -19.04 14.69
CA MET A 74 4.92 -18.09 14.11
C MET A 74 4.70 -17.94 12.60
N GLY A 75 5.16 -16.82 12.05
CA GLY A 75 5.03 -16.52 10.62
C GLY A 75 3.57 -16.57 10.15
N ASP A 76 3.33 -17.16 8.98
CA ASP A 76 2.00 -17.25 8.37
C ASP A 76 0.98 -18.02 9.21
N ALA A 77 1.43 -18.90 10.13
CA ALA A 77 0.53 -19.61 11.04
C ALA A 77 -0.11 -18.69 12.10
N ALA A 78 0.57 -17.60 12.46
CA ALA A 78 0.03 -16.58 13.37
C ALA A 78 -0.68 -15.46 12.60
N ALA A 79 -0.08 -15.05 11.47
CA ALA A 79 -0.53 -13.92 10.68
C ALA A 79 0.08 -13.94 9.27
N THR A 80 -0.75 -14.11 8.25
CA THR A 80 -0.32 -14.06 6.85
C THR A 80 -0.09 -12.62 6.38
N GLY A 81 0.95 -12.40 5.57
CA GLY A 81 1.14 -11.17 4.78
C GLY A 81 0.96 -11.44 3.28
N HIS A 82 0.20 -10.58 2.57
CA HIS A 82 -0.01 -10.72 1.13
C HIS A 82 1.32 -10.69 0.36
N PHE A 83 1.49 -11.56 -0.64
CA PHE A 83 2.75 -11.69 -1.40
C PHE A 83 3.17 -10.41 -2.13
N SER A 84 2.22 -9.52 -2.42
CA SER A 84 2.46 -8.23 -3.10
C SER A 84 3.48 -7.30 -2.41
N ILE A 85 3.82 -7.54 -1.13
CA ILE A 85 4.85 -6.80 -0.40
C ILE A 85 6.10 -7.63 -0.05
N GLY A 86 6.13 -8.92 -0.42
CA GLY A 86 7.32 -9.78 -0.32
C GLY A 86 7.91 -9.96 1.09
N SER A 87 7.10 -9.93 2.15
CA SER A 87 7.60 -9.91 3.54
C SER A 87 7.42 -11.20 4.34
N GLY A 88 6.79 -12.25 3.79
CA GLY A 88 6.43 -13.47 4.54
C GLY A 88 7.64 -14.17 5.16
N SER A 89 8.67 -14.48 4.38
CA SER A 89 9.88 -15.15 4.89
C SER A 89 10.63 -14.31 5.94
N ARG A 90 10.73 -13.00 5.71
CA ARG A 90 11.34 -12.09 6.69
C ARG A 90 10.56 -12.09 8.00
N LEU A 91 9.23 -12.00 7.94
CA LEU A 91 8.37 -12.06 9.12
C LEU A 91 8.58 -13.35 9.91
N ALA A 92 8.66 -14.49 9.21
CA ALA A 92 8.91 -15.77 9.84
C ALA A 92 10.26 -15.80 10.57
N PHE A 93 11.33 -15.31 9.94
CA PHE A 93 12.65 -15.22 10.57
C PHE A 93 12.68 -14.24 11.74
N ASP A 94 12.15 -13.03 11.58
CA ASP A 94 12.09 -12.03 12.65
C ASP A 94 11.31 -12.57 13.86
N SER A 95 10.22 -13.31 13.61
CA SER A 95 9.46 -14.00 14.65
C SER A 95 10.23 -15.15 15.31
N ALA A 96 10.94 -15.97 14.52
CA ALA A 96 11.70 -17.10 15.04
C ALA A 96 12.87 -16.64 15.92
N ILE A 97 13.59 -15.59 15.51
CA ILE A 97 14.68 -14.98 16.28
C ILE A 97 14.15 -14.44 17.61
N ALA A 98 13.10 -13.61 17.57
CA ALA A 98 12.53 -13.02 18.78
C ALA A 98 12.02 -14.10 19.75
N LEU A 99 11.31 -15.11 19.24
CA LEU A 99 10.84 -16.22 20.05
C LEU A 99 11.99 -17.00 20.71
N ALA A 100 13.06 -17.28 19.96
CA ALA A 100 14.23 -17.97 20.49
C ALA A 100 14.93 -17.15 21.60
N ASP A 101 15.06 -15.84 21.40
CA ASP A 101 15.65 -14.93 22.40
C ASP A 101 14.81 -14.90 23.68
N TYR A 102 13.49 -14.74 23.57
CA TYR A 102 12.61 -14.67 24.73
C TYR A 102 12.51 -15.98 25.50
N LEU A 103 12.55 -17.13 24.81
CA LEU A 103 12.62 -18.44 25.45
C LEU A 103 13.88 -18.62 26.31
N HIS A 104 14.96 -17.89 26.01
CA HIS A 104 16.18 -17.91 26.79
C HIS A 104 16.23 -16.84 27.89
N SER A 105 15.61 -15.67 27.65
CA SER A 105 15.68 -14.53 28.57
C SER A 105 14.59 -14.52 29.64
N GLU A 106 13.41 -15.06 29.35
CA GLU A 106 12.27 -15.03 30.28
C GLU A 106 12.31 -16.21 31.27
N PRO A 107 11.81 -16.03 32.51
CA PRO A 107 11.89 -17.05 33.55
C PRO A 107 11.00 -18.27 33.30
N THR A 108 9.96 -18.14 32.46
CA THR A 108 9.05 -19.22 32.10
C THR A 108 8.68 -19.16 30.62
N MET A 109 8.35 -20.32 30.04
CA MET A 109 7.87 -20.41 28.65
C MET A 109 6.60 -19.58 28.42
N GLU A 110 5.69 -19.56 29.39
CA GLU A 110 4.47 -18.74 29.32
C GLU A 110 4.80 -17.25 29.20
N ARG A 111 5.77 -16.75 29.99
CA ARG A 111 6.21 -15.34 29.91
C ARG A 111 6.91 -15.03 28.58
N ALA A 112 7.71 -15.96 28.07
CA ALA A 112 8.30 -15.84 26.74
C ALA A 112 7.23 -15.71 25.65
N PHE A 113 6.17 -16.52 25.69
CA PHE A 113 5.10 -16.49 24.71
C PHE A 113 4.23 -15.23 24.81
N GLU A 114 3.92 -14.78 26.03
CA GLU A 114 3.23 -13.50 26.26
C GLU A 114 4.00 -12.34 25.65
N ARG A 115 5.28 -12.22 25.99
CA ARG A 115 6.16 -11.16 25.50
C ARG A 115 6.34 -11.22 23.99
N TYR A 116 6.56 -12.41 23.43
CA TYR A 116 6.63 -12.63 21.99
C TYR A 116 5.37 -12.09 21.29
N GLN A 117 4.19 -12.47 21.78
CA GLN A 117 2.92 -12.02 21.19
C GLN A 117 2.77 -10.50 21.29
N GLU A 118 3.04 -9.90 22.46
CA GLU A 118 2.86 -8.46 22.69
C GLU A 118 3.77 -7.62 21.79
N GLU A 119 5.06 -7.92 21.76
CA GLU A 119 6.04 -7.12 21.01
C GLU A 119 5.90 -7.34 19.50
N ARG A 120 5.77 -8.61 19.04
CA ARG A 120 5.70 -8.92 17.61
C ARG A 120 4.37 -8.55 16.97
N ARG A 121 3.27 -8.53 17.72
CA ARG A 121 1.94 -8.18 17.18
C ARG A 121 1.94 -6.81 16.52
N LEU A 122 2.59 -5.81 17.11
CA LEU A 122 2.62 -4.47 16.53
C LEU A 122 3.32 -4.43 15.17
N GLU A 123 4.46 -5.12 15.05
CA GLU A 123 5.21 -5.18 13.79
C GLU A 123 4.46 -5.94 12.71
N VAL A 124 3.87 -7.07 13.08
CA VAL A 124 3.03 -7.87 12.18
C VAL A 124 1.83 -7.05 11.71
N LEU A 125 1.14 -6.33 12.60
CA LEU A 125 0.00 -5.47 12.25
C LEU A 125 0.39 -4.38 11.25
N ARG A 126 1.56 -3.75 11.40
CA ARG A 126 2.06 -2.75 10.45
C ARG A 126 2.25 -3.35 9.06
N LEU A 127 2.85 -4.55 8.99
CA LEU A 127 3.06 -5.25 7.72
C LEU A 127 1.75 -5.75 7.11
N GLN A 128 0.81 -6.22 7.91
CA GLN A 128 -0.53 -6.59 7.44
C GLN A 128 -1.32 -5.39 6.91
N SER A 129 -1.22 -4.24 7.57
CA SER A 129 -1.83 -2.99 7.08
C SER A 129 -1.29 -2.60 5.71
N ALA A 130 0.03 -2.64 5.54
CA ALA A 130 0.68 -2.38 4.26
C ALA A 130 0.31 -3.41 3.17
N ALA A 131 0.26 -4.69 3.55
CA ALA A 131 -0.15 -5.77 2.65
C ALA A 131 -1.59 -5.59 2.18
N ARG A 132 -2.50 -5.18 3.08
CA ARG A 132 -3.90 -4.88 2.74
C ARG A 132 -4.00 -3.72 1.76
N ASN A 133 -3.35 -2.59 2.05
CA ASN A 133 -3.39 -1.43 1.15
C ASN A 133 -2.85 -1.77 -0.25
N SER A 134 -1.80 -2.61 -0.32
CA SER A 134 -1.25 -3.10 -1.59
C SER A 134 -2.19 -4.06 -2.31
N LEU A 135 -2.84 -4.98 -1.59
CA LEU A 135 -3.85 -5.89 -2.14
C LEU A 135 -5.04 -5.11 -2.71
N GLU A 136 -5.62 -4.21 -1.92
CA GLU A 136 -6.76 -3.38 -2.34
C GLU A 136 -6.42 -2.55 -3.59
N TRP A 137 -5.18 -2.06 -3.72
CA TRP A 137 -4.74 -1.36 -4.93
C TRP A 137 -4.76 -2.26 -6.17
N PHE A 138 -4.33 -3.52 -6.07
CA PHE A 138 -4.37 -4.47 -7.19
C PHE A 138 -5.79 -4.95 -7.50
N GLU A 139 -6.63 -5.17 -6.49
CA GLU A 139 -8.04 -5.53 -6.67
C GLU A 139 -8.84 -4.40 -7.34
N GLU A 140 -8.44 -3.14 -7.12
CA GLU A 140 -9.09 -1.97 -7.69
C GLU A 140 -8.28 -1.34 -8.84
N VAL A 141 -7.39 -2.12 -9.49
CA VAL A 141 -6.44 -1.62 -10.50
C VAL A 141 -7.14 -0.88 -11.65
N GLU A 142 -8.37 -1.30 -12.00
CA GLU A 142 -9.18 -0.69 -13.05
C GLU A 142 -9.43 0.81 -12.83
N ARG A 143 -9.51 1.25 -11.57
CA ARG A 143 -9.70 2.68 -11.22
C ARG A 143 -8.52 3.56 -11.60
N TYR A 144 -7.35 2.96 -11.83
CA TYR A 144 -6.11 3.68 -12.09
C TYR A 144 -5.70 3.62 -13.56
N LEU A 145 -6.34 2.79 -14.40
CA LEU A 145 -5.91 2.55 -15.78
C LEU A 145 -5.97 3.80 -16.68
N ASP A 146 -6.91 4.71 -16.41
CA ASP A 146 -7.05 5.96 -17.16
C ASP A 146 -6.19 7.11 -16.59
N MET A 147 -5.38 6.85 -15.57
CA MET A 147 -4.46 7.85 -15.05
C MET A 147 -3.33 8.10 -16.06
N PRO A 148 -2.81 9.34 -16.11
CA PRO A 148 -1.54 9.61 -16.78
C PRO A 148 -0.44 8.71 -16.24
N GLU A 149 0.52 8.34 -17.09
CA GLU A 149 1.59 7.39 -16.78
C GLU A 149 2.33 7.76 -15.49
N GLU A 150 2.75 9.02 -15.32
CA GLU A 150 3.49 9.47 -14.14
C GLU A 150 2.68 9.30 -12.85
N GLN A 151 1.37 9.58 -12.92
CA GLN A 151 0.46 9.43 -11.79
C GLN A 151 0.20 7.95 -11.47
N PHE A 152 0.05 7.11 -12.49
CA PHE A 152 -0.12 5.67 -12.33
C PHE A 152 1.11 5.05 -11.66
N VAL A 153 2.32 5.35 -12.16
CA VAL A 153 3.58 4.85 -11.59
C VAL A 153 3.75 5.35 -10.15
N TYR A 154 3.48 6.62 -9.87
CA TYR A 154 3.53 7.15 -8.50
C TYR A 154 2.55 6.43 -7.56
N SER A 155 1.32 6.21 -8.00
CA SER A 155 0.31 5.45 -7.25
C SER A 155 0.78 4.02 -6.97
N LEU A 156 1.25 3.31 -8.00
CA LEU A 156 1.77 1.95 -7.88
C LEU A 156 2.93 1.86 -6.89
N LEU A 157 3.91 2.76 -6.97
CA LEU A 157 5.10 2.75 -6.10
C LEU A 157 4.75 3.04 -4.63
N THR A 158 3.75 3.90 -4.39
CA THR A 158 3.34 4.30 -3.03
C THR A 158 2.18 3.50 -2.44
N ARG A 159 1.56 2.59 -3.20
CA ARG A 159 0.33 1.85 -2.83
C ARG A 159 0.34 1.21 -1.44
N SER A 160 1.47 0.66 -1.03
CA SER A 160 1.60 -0.08 0.24
C SER A 160 1.73 0.85 1.45
N GLN A 161 1.93 2.15 1.23
CA GLN A 161 2.28 3.17 2.23
C GLN A 161 3.59 2.89 3.01
N ARG A 162 4.30 1.80 2.71
CA ARG A 162 5.67 1.55 3.23
C ARG A 162 6.71 2.37 2.49
N ILE A 163 6.45 2.67 1.23
CA ILE A 163 7.26 3.57 0.42
C ILE A 163 6.53 4.91 0.42
N SER A 164 6.98 5.81 1.28
CA SER A 164 6.50 7.19 1.32
C SER A 164 7.13 8.02 0.20
N HIS A 165 6.62 9.23 0.00
CA HIS A 165 7.20 10.22 -0.92
C HIS A 165 8.69 10.47 -0.63
N GLU A 166 9.07 10.67 0.64
CA GLU A 166 10.48 10.86 1.00
C GLU A 166 11.32 9.58 0.89
N ASN A 167 10.72 8.40 1.08
CA ASN A 167 11.42 7.15 0.79
C ASN A 167 11.70 6.99 -0.70
N LEU A 168 10.84 7.48 -1.59
CA LEU A 168 11.13 7.55 -3.02
C LEU A 168 12.30 8.48 -3.30
N ARG A 169 12.37 9.64 -2.63
CA ARG A 169 13.50 10.57 -2.79
C ARG A 169 14.84 9.93 -2.42
N LEU A 170 14.86 9.09 -1.38
CA LEU A 170 16.06 8.35 -0.97
C LEU A 170 16.42 7.21 -1.93
N ARG A 171 15.44 6.64 -2.64
CA ARG A 171 15.62 5.50 -3.54
C ARG A 171 15.98 5.93 -4.96
N ASP A 172 15.30 6.95 -5.44
CA ASP A 172 15.41 7.50 -6.79
C ASP A 172 15.01 8.99 -6.78
N PRO A 173 15.96 9.90 -6.45
CA PRO A 173 15.68 11.32 -6.38
C PRO A 173 15.38 11.94 -7.74
N GLU A 174 15.94 11.40 -8.82
CA GLU A 174 15.75 11.91 -10.18
C GLU A 174 14.32 11.63 -10.66
N TRP A 175 13.86 10.38 -10.52
CA TRP A 175 12.50 10.02 -10.89
C TRP A 175 11.47 10.78 -10.06
N LEU A 176 11.69 10.93 -8.74
CA LEU A 176 10.76 11.68 -7.91
C LEU A 176 10.71 13.16 -8.31
N GLY A 177 11.87 13.78 -8.59
CA GLY A 177 11.93 15.16 -9.06
C GLY A 177 11.12 15.36 -10.34
N HIS A 178 11.23 14.42 -11.29
CA HIS A 178 10.42 14.43 -12.51
C HIS A 178 8.91 14.33 -12.22
N ALA A 179 8.50 13.44 -11.31
CA ALA A 179 7.10 13.31 -10.90
C ALA A 179 6.56 14.58 -10.21
N GLU A 180 7.37 15.22 -9.36
CA GLU A 180 7.03 16.50 -8.72
C GLU A 180 6.86 17.62 -9.75
N ASP A 181 7.78 17.71 -10.72
CA ASP A 181 7.73 18.70 -11.79
C ASP A 181 6.55 18.48 -12.72
N TRP A 182 6.26 17.23 -13.09
CA TRP A 182 5.07 16.85 -13.85
C TRP A 182 3.80 17.31 -13.13
N PHE A 183 3.70 17.07 -11.82
CA PHE A 183 2.56 17.48 -11.02
C PHE A 183 2.42 19.01 -10.96
N GLN A 184 3.54 19.74 -10.81
CA GLN A 184 3.56 21.20 -10.86
C GLN A 184 3.07 21.73 -12.21
N GLN A 185 3.59 21.21 -13.31
CA GLN A 185 3.20 21.64 -14.66
C GLN A 185 1.72 21.43 -14.91
N ARG A 186 1.18 20.24 -14.56
CA ARG A 186 -0.25 19.93 -14.68
C ARG A 186 -1.14 20.86 -13.86
N ALA A 187 -0.65 21.33 -12.72
CA ALA A 187 -1.35 22.28 -11.87
C ALA A 187 -1.25 23.74 -12.35
N GLY A 188 -0.40 24.06 -13.33
CA GLY A 188 -0.08 25.44 -13.73
C GLY A 188 1.00 26.10 -12.86
N GLY A 189 1.76 25.30 -12.11
CA GLY A 189 2.85 25.72 -11.23
C GLY A 189 4.21 25.78 -11.93
N LYS A 190 5.25 26.00 -11.12
CA LYS A 190 6.65 26.03 -11.56
C LYS A 190 7.38 24.77 -11.08
N PRO A 191 8.28 24.19 -11.89
CA PRO A 191 9.18 23.10 -11.48
C PRO A 191 9.99 23.42 -10.21
N GLY A 192 10.47 22.38 -9.53
CA GLY A 192 11.32 22.47 -8.35
C GLY A 192 10.58 22.83 -7.05
N ARG A 193 9.24 22.71 -7.03
CA ARG A 193 8.43 22.95 -5.83
C ARG A 193 7.71 21.68 -5.41
N ALA A 194 7.67 21.43 -4.10
CA ALA A 194 6.92 20.32 -3.53
C ALA A 194 5.43 20.38 -3.94
N PRO A 195 4.76 19.23 -4.18
CA PRO A 195 3.36 19.15 -4.62
C PRO A 195 2.37 19.94 -3.77
N MET A 196 2.61 20.08 -2.46
CA MET A 196 1.78 20.90 -1.55
C MET A 196 1.68 22.37 -1.99
N PHE A 197 2.72 22.89 -2.65
CA PHE A 197 2.78 24.27 -3.14
C PHE A 197 2.34 24.43 -4.59
N ALA A 198 1.85 23.37 -5.22
CA ALA A 198 1.28 23.46 -6.55
C ALA A 198 -0.03 24.28 -6.52
N PRO A 199 -0.26 25.19 -7.48
CA PRO A 199 -1.51 25.95 -7.55
C PRO A 199 -2.72 25.03 -7.71
N TYR A 200 -3.90 25.57 -7.40
CA TYR A 200 -5.14 24.81 -7.48
C TYR A 200 -6.30 25.70 -7.91
N ARG A 201 -7.13 25.19 -8.83
CA ARG A 201 -8.35 25.86 -9.27
C ARG A 201 -9.55 25.24 -8.56
N LEU A 202 -10.17 25.97 -7.65
CA LEU A 202 -11.42 25.58 -7.00
C LEU A 202 -12.59 26.31 -7.67
N ARG A 203 -13.27 25.63 -8.60
CA ARG A 203 -14.32 26.23 -9.46
C ARG A 203 -13.77 27.47 -10.20
N GLY A 204 -14.24 28.67 -9.86
CA GLY A 204 -13.79 29.93 -10.43
C GLY A 204 -12.60 30.58 -9.71
N MET A 205 -12.14 30.01 -8.59
CA MET A 205 -11.12 30.59 -7.73
C MET A 205 -9.75 29.98 -8.00
N ASP A 206 -8.75 30.82 -8.27
CA ASP A 206 -7.35 30.43 -8.34
C ASP A 206 -6.70 30.53 -6.97
N LEU A 207 -6.15 29.42 -6.48
CA LEU A 207 -5.36 29.36 -5.26
C LEU A 207 -3.88 29.24 -5.61
N MET A 208 -3.04 30.03 -4.92
CA MET A 208 -1.59 30.01 -5.13
C MET A 208 -0.91 28.71 -4.70
N ASN A 209 -1.57 27.90 -3.86
CA ASN A 209 -1.14 26.57 -3.42
C ASN A 209 -2.31 25.78 -2.81
N ARG A 210 -2.04 24.58 -2.27
CA ARG A 210 -3.03 23.67 -1.67
C ARG A 210 -3.08 23.74 -0.14
N VAL A 211 -2.46 24.77 0.47
CA VAL A 211 -2.48 24.96 1.93
C VAL A 211 -3.76 25.71 2.29
N VAL A 212 -4.64 25.05 3.04
CA VAL A 212 -5.93 25.61 3.46
C VAL A 212 -5.96 25.73 4.98
N VAL A 213 -6.40 26.89 5.46
CA VAL A 213 -6.63 27.12 6.89
C VAL A 213 -8.10 26.89 7.18
N SER A 214 -8.40 25.96 8.10
CA SER A 214 -9.76 25.73 8.55
C SER A 214 -10.34 27.01 9.19
N PRO A 215 -11.63 27.34 8.96
CA PRO A 215 -12.28 28.45 9.64
C PRO A 215 -12.38 28.15 11.14
N MET A 216 -11.41 28.65 11.90
CA MET A 216 -11.39 28.50 13.34
C MET A 216 -12.42 29.43 13.98
N ALA A 217 -13.25 28.91 14.89
CA ALA A 217 -14.16 29.74 15.68
C ALA A 217 -13.36 30.75 16.51
N GLN A 218 -13.38 32.02 16.09
CA GLN A 218 -12.64 33.08 16.78
C GLN A 218 -13.40 33.64 18.00
N TYR A 219 -14.72 33.40 18.10
CA TYR A 219 -15.59 33.97 19.14
C TYR A 219 -15.46 35.50 19.27
N LYS A 220 -15.19 36.20 18.16
CA LYS A 220 -15.05 37.67 18.09
C LYS A 220 -16.08 38.34 17.19
N ALA A 221 -17.05 37.57 16.69
CA ALA A 221 -18.11 38.10 15.84
C ALA A 221 -19.11 38.88 16.69
N VAL A 222 -19.61 39.99 16.16
CA VAL A 222 -20.67 40.79 16.77
C VAL A 222 -21.87 40.70 15.83
N ASP A 223 -23.02 40.25 16.35
CA ASP A 223 -24.25 40.00 15.57
C ASP A 223 -24.05 39.08 14.35
N GLY A 224 -23.12 38.12 14.46
CA GLY A 224 -22.78 37.20 13.37
C GLY A 224 -21.87 37.78 12.28
N CYS A 225 -21.43 39.03 12.43
CA CYS A 225 -20.59 39.71 11.45
C CYS A 225 -19.09 39.66 11.83
N PRO A 226 -18.18 39.55 10.85
CA PRO A 226 -16.74 39.74 11.06
C PRO A 226 -16.42 41.13 11.62
N THR A 227 -15.29 41.22 12.29
CA THR A 227 -14.77 42.42 12.97
C THR A 227 -13.30 42.64 12.59
N ASP A 228 -12.68 43.74 13.00
CA ASP A 228 -11.25 44.02 12.74
C ASP A 228 -10.33 42.89 13.20
N TRP A 229 -10.70 42.18 14.25
CA TRP A 229 -10.00 40.97 14.68
C TRP A 229 -9.90 39.93 13.56
N HIS A 230 -11.01 39.68 12.86
CA HIS A 230 -11.05 38.71 11.77
C HIS A 230 -10.23 39.19 10.58
N PHE A 231 -10.29 40.49 10.25
CA PHE A 231 -9.48 41.06 9.18
C PHE A 231 -7.99 40.85 9.45
N VAL A 232 -7.51 41.24 10.64
CA VAL A 232 -6.09 41.05 11.03
C VAL A 232 -5.73 39.56 11.03
N HIS A 233 -6.57 38.72 11.65
CA HIS A 233 -6.33 37.27 11.72
C HIS A 233 -6.17 36.63 10.34
N TYR A 234 -7.10 36.88 9.41
CA TYR A 234 -7.05 36.30 8.07
C TYR A 234 -5.96 36.92 7.21
N ALA A 235 -5.70 38.23 7.34
CA ALA A 235 -4.60 38.89 6.64
C ALA A 235 -3.23 38.32 7.03
N GLU A 236 -3.01 38.00 8.31
CA GLU A 236 -1.78 37.35 8.76
C GLU A 236 -1.61 35.94 8.16
N ARG A 237 -2.69 35.16 8.05
CA ARG A 237 -2.65 33.81 7.42
C ARG A 237 -2.40 33.89 5.92
N ALA A 238 -3.06 34.82 5.22
CA ALA A 238 -2.82 35.07 3.81
C ALA A 238 -1.36 35.51 3.56
N LYS A 239 -0.85 36.45 4.37
CA LYS A 239 0.56 36.87 4.32
C LYS A 239 1.52 35.71 4.62
N GLY A 240 1.13 34.78 5.48
CA GLY A 240 1.85 33.55 5.80
C GLY A 240 1.89 32.51 4.67
N GLY A 241 1.18 32.74 3.56
CA GLY A 241 1.22 31.88 2.38
C GLY A 241 0.14 30.79 2.34
N ALA A 242 -0.90 30.86 3.18
CA ALA A 242 -2.09 30.05 2.99
C ALA A 242 -2.76 30.39 1.64
N GLY A 243 -3.16 29.36 0.90
CA GLY A 243 -3.87 29.52 -0.37
C GLY A 243 -5.35 29.85 -0.17
N LEU A 244 -5.98 29.31 0.89
CA LEU A 244 -7.38 29.50 1.26
C LEU A 244 -7.56 29.56 2.78
#